data_AF-A0A7K6PUT8-F1
#
_entry.id   AF-A0A7K6PUT8-F1
#
_cell.length_a   1.000
_cell.length_b   1.000
_cell.length_c   1.000
_cell.angle_alpha   90.00
_cell.angle_beta   90.00
_cell.angle_gamma   90.00
#
_symmetry.space_group_name_H-M   'P 1'
#
loop_
_entity.id
_entity.type
_entity.pdbx_description
1 polymer ?
#
loop_
_entity_poly.entity_id
_entity_poly.type
_entity_poly.pdbx_seq_one_letter_code
_entity_poly.pdbx_strand_id
1 'polypeptide(L)'
;IDMYVEGIFDLNDLFMTHEIQPADKKDQHFANMMDKAENRYFPVFEKVLKEHGKDFLVGNQLSRADVQLLETVLMAEEFKPGILAKFPLLQSFKARTSNIPTIKKFLQPGSQRKPPSDDEVVDKVMKIFY
;
A
#
# COMPACT_ATOMS: atom_id res chain seq x y z
N ILE A 1 0.33 10.70 -14.48
CA ILE A 1 0.12 10.53 -13.01
C ILE A 1 -1.06 9.58 -12.81
N ASP A 2 -2.19 9.85 -13.47
CA ASP A 2 -3.45 9.10 -13.32
C ASP A 2 -3.30 7.58 -13.50
N MET A 3 -2.60 7.10 -14.53
CA MET A 3 -2.37 5.65 -14.73
C MET A 3 -1.69 4.94 -13.54
N TYR A 4 -0.73 5.59 -12.86
CA TYR A 4 -0.08 5.00 -11.68
C TYR A 4 -1.02 5.02 -10.48
N VAL A 5 -1.76 6.12 -10.33
CA VAL A 5 -2.71 6.32 -9.23
C VAL A 5 -3.84 5.28 -9.31
N GLU A 6 -4.40 5.04 -10.49
CA GLU A 6 -5.44 4.02 -10.71
C GLU A 6 -4.95 2.61 -10.34
N GLY A 7 -3.75 2.23 -10.81
CA GLY A 7 -3.17 0.93 -10.46
C GLY A 7 -2.91 0.76 -8.96
N ILE A 8 -2.51 1.83 -8.26
CA ILE A 8 -2.34 1.81 -6.79
C ILE A 8 -3.71 1.66 -6.11
N PHE A 9 -4.73 2.39 -6.58
CA PHE A 9 -6.08 2.32 -6.01
C PHE A 9 -6.68 0.93 -6.10
N ASP A 10 -6.54 0.24 -7.24
CA ASP A 10 -7.03 -1.13 -7.40
C ASP A 10 -6.43 -2.09 -6.36
N LEU A 11 -5.13 -1.97 -6.07
CA LEU A 11 -4.47 -2.80 -5.08
C LEU A 11 -4.88 -2.39 -3.66
N ASN A 12 -4.95 -1.09 -3.39
CA ASN A 12 -5.32 -0.57 -2.09
C ASN A 12 -6.75 -0.95 -1.71
N ASP A 13 -7.68 -0.97 -2.66
CA ASP A 13 -9.06 -1.39 -2.44
C ASP A 13 -9.16 -2.84 -1.96
N LEU A 14 -8.35 -3.75 -2.54
CA LEU A 14 -8.25 -5.12 -2.06
C LEU A 14 -7.78 -5.14 -0.61
N PHE A 15 -6.71 -4.43 -0.28
CA PHE A 15 -6.21 -4.41 1.10
C PHE A 15 -7.23 -3.84 2.10
N MET A 16 -7.88 -2.73 1.77
CA MET A 16 -8.85 -2.08 2.67
C MET A 16 -10.11 -2.92 2.88
N THR A 17 -10.55 -3.66 1.86
CA THR A 17 -11.78 -4.45 1.94
C THR A 17 -11.56 -5.84 2.52
N HIS A 18 -10.31 -6.24 2.83
CA HIS A 18 -10.01 -7.57 3.33
C HIS A 18 -10.73 -7.89 4.65
N GLU A 19 -10.74 -6.94 5.60
CA GLU A 19 -11.30 -7.19 6.93
C GLU A 19 -12.82 -7.35 6.94
N ILE A 20 -13.50 -6.77 5.94
CA ILE A 20 -14.96 -6.86 5.78
C ILE A 20 -15.42 -8.02 4.88
N GLN A 21 -14.47 -8.84 4.38
CA GLN A 21 -14.85 -10.01 3.59
C GLN A 21 -15.62 -11.03 4.44
N PRO A 22 -16.61 -11.73 3.85
CA PRO A 22 -17.24 -12.88 4.50
C PRO A 22 -16.20 -13.92 4.94
N ALA A 23 -16.43 -14.55 6.09
CA ALA A 23 -15.48 -15.50 6.68
C ALA A 23 -15.11 -16.64 5.73
N ASP A 24 -16.05 -17.13 4.93
CA ASP A 24 -15.86 -18.19 3.93
C ASP A 24 -15.02 -17.76 2.70
N LYS A 25 -14.83 -16.45 2.51
CA LYS A 25 -14.08 -15.87 1.38
C LYS A 25 -12.76 -15.21 1.80
N LYS A 26 -12.53 -15.04 3.10
CA LYS A 26 -11.39 -14.25 3.62
C LYS A 26 -10.04 -14.81 3.17
N ASP A 27 -9.85 -16.12 3.23
CA ASP A 27 -8.61 -16.78 2.80
C ASP A 27 -8.37 -16.66 1.28
N GLN A 28 -9.42 -16.88 0.47
CA GLN A 28 -9.33 -16.73 -0.98
C GLN A 28 -9.02 -15.28 -1.37
N HIS A 29 -9.64 -14.32 -0.69
CA HIS A 29 -9.38 -12.91 -0.87
C HIS A 29 -7.93 -12.56 -0.51
N PHE A 30 -7.44 -13.05 0.63
CA PHE A 30 -6.05 -12.86 1.08
C PHE A 30 -5.05 -13.38 0.04
N ALA A 31 -5.26 -14.60 -0.46
CA ALA A 31 -4.40 -15.19 -1.47
C ALA A 31 -4.37 -14.34 -2.76
N ASN A 32 -5.54 -13.89 -3.23
CA ASN A 32 -5.67 -13.06 -4.43
C ASN A 32 -5.02 -11.68 -4.26
N MET A 33 -5.18 -11.00 -3.12
CA MET A 33 -4.58 -9.68 -2.92
C MET A 33 -3.05 -9.76 -2.81
N MET A 34 -2.52 -10.81 -2.17
CA MET A 34 -1.07 -11.06 -2.10
C MET A 34 -0.49 -11.41 -3.47
N ASP A 35 -1.15 -12.28 -4.24
CA ASP A 35 -0.75 -12.60 -5.61
C ASP A 35 -0.72 -11.34 -6.50
N LYS A 36 -1.78 -10.53 -6.46
CA LYS A 36 -1.83 -9.28 -7.20
C LYS A 36 -0.72 -8.32 -6.78
N ALA A 37 -0.45 -8.16 -5.49
CA ALA A 37 0.65 -7.33 -5.02
C ALA A 37 2.00 -7.80 -5.60
N GLU A 38 2.31 -9.09 -5.45
CA GLU A 38 3.61 -9.66 -5.78
C GLU A 38 3.84 -9.93 -7.27
N ASN A 39 2.78 -10.14 -8.05
CA ASN A 39 2.89 -10.62 -9.43
C ASN A 39 2.27 -9.67 -10.46
N ARG A 40 1.44 -8.70 -10.04
CA ARG A 40 0.83 -7.72 -10.94
C ARG A 40 1.30 -6.29 -10.69
N TYR A 41 1.23 -5.80 -9.46
CA TYR A 41 1.40 -4.37 -9.19
C TYR A 41 2.84 -3.98 -8.81
N PHE A 42 3.44 -4.62 -7.80
CA PHE A 42 4.82 -4.29 -7.39
C PHE A 42 5.86 -4.45 -8.52
N PRO A 43 5.79 -5.48 -9.39
CA PRO A 43 6.69 -5.56 -10.55
C PRO A 43 6.63 -4.34 -11.48
N VAL A 44 5.46 -3.71 -11.62
CA VAL A 44 5.29 -2.50 -12.45
C VAL A 44 6.03 -1.32 -11.83
N PHE A 45 5.84 -1.06 -10.54
CA PHE A 45 6.50 0.07 -9.87
C PHE A 45 8.02 -0.14 -9.74
N GLU A 46 8.46 -1.37 -9.44
CA GLU A 46 9.88 -1.74 -9.44
C GLU A 46 10.49 -1.46 -10.83
N LYS A 47 9.81 -1.84 -11.91
CA LYS A 47 10.25 -1.59 -13.29
C LYS A 47 10.31 -0.10 -13.59
N VAL A 48 9.30 0.69 -13.21
CA VAL A 48 9.28 2.14 -13.43
C VAL A 48 10.49 2.80 -12.77
N LEU A 49 10.71 2.53 -11.48
CA LEU A 49 11.86 3.05 -10.72
C LEU A 49 13.19 2.66 -11.37
N LYS A 50 13.28 1.43 -11.92
CA LYS A 50 14.46 0.93 -12.62
C LYS A 50 14.70 1.64 -13.95
N GLU A 51 13.66 1.81 -14.77
CA GLU A 51 13.78 2.33 -16.14
C GLU A 51 14.23 3.78 -16.16
N HIS A 52 13.70 4.62 -15.27
CA HIS A 52 14.11 6.02 -15.23
C HIS A 52 15.25 6.30 -14.24
N GLY A 53 15.51 5.40 -13.27
CA GLY A 53 16.62 5.51 -12.32
C GLY A 53 16.53 6.74 -11.40
N LYS A 54 15.30 7.15 -11.04
CA LYS A 54 15.02 8.37 -10.25
C LYS A 54 14.38 8.01 -8.92
N ASP A 55 14.33 8.97 -8.02
CA ASP A 55 13.87 8.74 -6.65
C ASP A 55 12.35 8.64 -6.51
N PHE A 56 11.61 9.31 -7.41
CA PHE A 56 10.16 9.43 -7.42
C PHE A 56 9.56 8.89 -8.72
N LEU A 57 8.31 8.43 -8.66
CA LEU A 57 7.59 7.80 -9.77
C LEU A 57 7.38 8.74 -10.98
N VAL A 58 7.23 10.04 -10.74
CA VAL A 58 6.91 11.01 -11.80
C VAL A 58 7.73 12.29 -11.65
N GLY A 59 8.36 12.74 -12.74
CA GLY A 59 8.98 14.07 -12.80
C GLY A 59 10.18 14.31 -11.88
N ASN A 60 10.68 13.27 -11.18
CA ASN A 60 11.72 13.37 -10.15
C ASN A 60 11.37 14.31 -8.98
N GLN A 61 10.09 14.40 -8.63
CA GLN A 61 9.62 15.18 -7.50
C GLN A 61 8.54 14.41 -6.77
N LEU A 62 8.39 14.66 -5.45
CA LEU A 62 7.32 14.06 -4.68
C LEU A 62 5.97 14.41 -5.30
N SER A 63 5.18 13.38 -5.56
CA SER A 63 3.83 13.49 -6.10
C SER A 63 2.85 12.68 -5.26
N ARG A 64 1.56 12.87 -5.53
CA ARG A 64 0.49 12.05 -4.92
C ARG A 64 0.71 10.56 -5.18
N ALA A 65 1.23 10.17 -6.35
CA ALA A 65 1.48 8.76 -6.67
C ALA A 65 2.49 8.14 -5.70
N ASP A 66 3.51 8.89 -5.28
CA ASP A 66 4.52 8.39 -4.34
C ASP A 66 3.93 8.21 -2.94
N VAL A 67 3.09 9.16 -2.49
CA VAL A 67 2.42 9.09 -1.19
C VAL A 67 1.48 7.88 -1.13
N GLN A 68 0.69 7.67 -2.19
CA GLN A 68 -0.23 6.53 -2.26
C GLN A 68 0.51 5.20 -2.37
N LEU A 69 1.57 5.12 -3.18
CA LEU A 69 2.38 3.90 -3.25
C LEU A 69 3.01 3.58 -1.89
N LEU A 70 3.50 4.59 -1.16
CA LEU A 70 4.03 4.39 0.19
C LEU A 70 2.95 3.82 1.14
N GLU A 71 1.75 4.39 1.14
CA GLU A 71 0.63 3.90 1.95
C GLU A 71 0.33 2.43 1.66
N THR A 72 0.16 2.08 0.38
CA THR A 72 -0.11 0.70 -0.05
C THR A 72 1.03 -0.26 0.28
N VAL A 73 2.29 0.19 0.17
CA VAL A 73 3.45 -0.62 0.55
C VAL A 73 3.48 -0.90 2.05
N LEU A 74 3.22 0.10 2.89
CA LEU A 74 3.18 -0.08 4.35
C LEU A 74 2.06 -1.04 4.76
N MET A 75 0.87 -0.91 4.14
CA MET A 75 -0.26 -1.81 4.37
C MET A 75 0.05 -3.26 3.93
N ALA A 76 0.73 -3.43 2.80
CA ALA A 76 1.16 -4.76 2.35
C ALA A 76 2.14 -5.44 3.33
N GLU A 77 3.04 -4.68 3.95
CA GLU A 77 3.96 -5.19 4.97
C GLU A 77 3.26 -5.54 6.30
N GLU A 78 2.15 -4.87 6.62
CA GLU A 78 1.29 -5.24 7.76
C GLU A 78 0.66 -6.63 7.54
N PHE A 79 0.30 -6.98 6.30
CA PHE A 79 -0.21 -8.32 5.96
C PHE A 79 0.89 -9.38 5.77
N LYS A 80 2.01 -9.00 5.15
CA LYS A 80 3.13 -9.91 4.85
C LYS A 80 4.46 -9.14 5.00
N PRO A 81 5.14 -9.21 6.17
CA PRO A 81 6.34 -8.40 6.43
C PRO A 81 7.49 -8.56 5.43
N GLY A 82 7.58 -9.72 4.75
CA GLY A 82 8.61 -10.01 3.76
C GLY A 82 8.20 -9.75 2.29
N ILE A 83 7.05 -9.13 2.02
CA ILE A 83 6.51 -9.02 0.66
C ILE A 83 7.41 -8.25 -0.31
N LEU A 84 8.24 -7.34 0.21
CA LEU A 84 9.18 -6.56 -0.61
C LEU A 84 10.52 -7.27 -0.88
N ALA A 85 10.73 -8.51 -0.40
CA ALA A 85 12.05 -9.15 -0.45
C ALA A 85 12.65 -9.23 -1.87
N LYS A 86 11.80 -9.38 -2.90
CA LYS A 86 12.20 -9.44 -4.32
C LYS A 86 12.20 -8.08 -5.04
N PHE A 87 11.98 -6.98 -4.32
CA PHE A 87 11.77 -5.62 -4.86
C PHE A 87 12.69 -4.58 -4.19
N PRO A 88 14.01 -4.62 -4.45
CA PRO A 88 14.98 -3.75 -3.79
C PRO A 88 14.78 -2.25 -4.06
N LEU A 89 14.25 -1.86 -5.23
CA LEU A 89 13.97 -0.44 -5.51
C LEU A 89 12.74 0.04 -4.75
N LEU A 90 11.71 -0.79 -4.58
CA LEU A 90 10.58 -0.48 -3.71
C LEU A 90 10.99 -0.39 -2.23
N GLN A 91 11.89 -1.24 -1.74
CA GLN A 91 12.46 -1.09 -0.39
C GLN A 91 13.17 0.27 -0.23
N SER A 92 14.00 0.63 -1.21
CA SER A 92 14.72 1.91 -1.22
C SER A 92 13.76 3.11 -1.30
N PHE A 93 12.75 3.01 -2.15
CA PHE A 93 11.67 3.98 -2.29
C PHE A 93 10.92 4.18 -0.96
N LYS A 94 10.52 3.09 -0.28
CA LYS A 94 9.87 3.14 1.03
C LYS A 94 10.74 3.87 2.04
N ALA A 95 12.03 3.52 2.11
CA ALA A 95 12.98 4.12 3.05
C ALA A 95 13.17 5.63 2.80
N ARG A 96 13.35 6.05 1.55
CA ARG A 96 13.48 7.47 1.20
C ARG A 96 12.19 8.25 1.49
N THR A 97 11.05 7.75 1.01
CA THR A 97 9.76 8.45 1.11
C THR A 97 9.31 8.55 2.57
N SER A 98 9.52 7.50 3.37
CA SER A 98 9.25 7.51 4.83
C SER A 98 10.09 8.52 5.59
N ASN A 99 11.25 8.93 5.07
CA ASN A 99 12.14 9.89 5.71
C ASN A 99 11.85 11.36 5.36
N ILE A 100 10.91 11.63 4.45
CA ILE A 100 10.47 13.00 4.16
C ILE A 100 9.89 13.61 5.45
N PRO A 101 10.31 14.81 5.90
CA PRO A 101 10.01 15.31 7.25
C PRO A 101 8.52 15.27 7.65
N THR A 102 7.63 15.64 6.73
CA THR A 102 6.17 15.64 6.96
C THR A 102 5.61 14.23 7.06
N ILE A 103 6.05 13.32 6.17
CA ILE A 103 5.66 11.90 6.20
C ILE A 103 6.22 11.23 7.45
N LYS A 104 7.51 11.43 7.75
CA LYS A 104 8.16 10.89 8.95
C LYS A 104 7.42 11.31 10.22
N LYS A 105 7.05 12.58 10.33
CA LYS A 105 6.22 13.09 11.43
C LYS A 105 4.84 12.43 11.47
N PHE A 106 4.23 12.18 10.32
CA PHE A 106 2.94 11.47 10.25
C PHE A 106 3.06 9.98 10.61
N LEU A 107 4.20 9.34 10.37
CA LEU A 107 4.43 7.94 10.73
C LEU A 107 4.80 7.74 12.22
N GLN A 108 5.09 8.82 12.97
CA GLN A 108 5.40 8.73 14.39
C GLN A 108 4.14 8.47 15.25
N PRO A 109 4.31 7.83 16.43
CA PRO A 109 3.24 7.72 17.42
C PRO A 109 2.63 9.08 17.78
N GLY A 110 1.31 9.11 17.99
CA GLY A 110 0.58 10.34 18.31
C GLY A 110 0.16 11.18 17.10
N SER A 111 0.47 10.75 15.88
CA SER A 111 -0.10 11.33 14.67
C SER A 111 -1.58 10.95 14.49
N GLN A 112 -2.22 11.49 13.46
CA GLN A 112 -3.58 11.13 13.08
C GLN A 112 -3.67 9.84 12.26
N ARG A 113 -2.54 9.15 12.00
CA ARG A 113 -2.54 7.85 11.31
C ARG A 113 -3.39 6.86 12.11
N LYS A 114 -4.32 6.18 11.44
CA LYS A 114 -5.16 5.16 12.07
C LYS A 114 -4.45 3.81 12.09
N PRO A 115 -4.69 2.99 13.13
CA PRO A 115 -4.24 1.60 13.14
C PRO A 115 -5.04 0.77 12.11
N PRO A 116 -4.60 -0.46 11.81
CA PRO A 116 -5.42 -1.44 11.11
C PRO A 116 -6.79 -1.62 11.79
N SER A 117 -7.82 -1.92 11.00
CA SER A 117 -9.17 -2.16 11.51
C SER A 117 -9.21 -3.38 12.42
N ASP A 118 -9.86 -3.26 13.56
CA ASP A 118 -10.21 -4.37 14.45
C ASP A 118 -11.68 -4.79 14.25
N ASP A 119 -12.08 -5.85 14.96
CA ASP A 119 -13.45 -6.38 14.89
C ASP A 119 -14.50 -5.32 15.27
N GLU A 120 -14.20 -4.40 16.20
CA GLU A 120 -15.12 -3.33 16.60
C GLU A 120 -15.33 -2.33 15.46
N VAL A 121 -14.26 -1.95 14.75
CA VAL A 121 -14.34 -1.09 13.57
C VAL A 121 -15.11 -1.80 12.45
N VAL A 122 -14.83 -3.07 12.20
CA VAL A 122 -15.53 -3.87 11.18
C VAL A 122 -17.02 -3.93 11.46
N ASP A 123 -17.42 -4.24 12.70
CA ASP A 123 -18.82 -4.27 13.13
C ASP A 123 -19.54 -2.94 12.90
N LYS A 124 -18.87 -1.81 13.17
CA LYS A 124 -19.44 -0.48 12.93
C LYS A 124 -19.59 -0.20 11.44
N VAL A 125 -18.59 -0.55 10.64
CA VAL A 125 -18.64 -0.39 9.17
C VAL A 125 -19.81 -1.19 8.60
N MET A 126 -19.97 -2.45 9.02
CA MET A 126 -21.07 -3.31 8.59
C MET A 126 -22.43 -2.72 8.97
N LYS A 127 -22.60 -2.18 10.19
CA LYS A 127 -23.89 -1.58 10.62
C LYS A 127 -24.25 -0.27 9.90
N ILE A 128 -23.27 0.48 9.42
CA ILE A 128 -23.49 1.80 8.82
C ILE A 128 -23.72 1.69 7.31
N PHE A 129 -22.97 0.80 6.64
CA PHE A 129 -22.91 0.76 5.17
C PHE A 129 -23.55 -0.48 4.54
N TYR A 130 -23.95 -1.48 5.34
CA TYR A 130 -24.59 -2.72 4.89
C TYR A 130 -25.84 -3.04 5.73
#